data_AF-A0A7J6FPF7-F1
#
_entry.id   AF-A0A7J6FPF7-F1
#
_cell.length_a   1.000
_cell.length_b   1.000
_cell.length_c   1.000
_cell.angle_alpha   90.00
_cell.angle_beta   90.00
_cell.angle_gamma   90.00
#
_symmetry.space_group_name_H-M   'P 1'
#
loop_
_entity.id
_entity.type
_entity.pdbx_description
1 polymer ?
#
loop_
_entity_poly.entity_id
_entity_poly.type
_entity_poly.pdbx_seq_one_letter_code
_entity_poly.pdbx_strand_id
1 'polypeptide(L)'
;MAIQPSFPIVDMAKLSTDERKTTMELINDACENWGFFELMNHGISHELLDTVERLTKEHYRQCMEQRFKDMVKSKGLEAVQSEIDDLDWESTFFLRHLPTSNLSQIPDLDQNYRDVMKEFAGEIEKLAEQLLDLLSNEGESESRAVVYPKFVFEDYMKLYAGLKFQAKEPRFEAMKAMETTANVGPIAIV
;
A
#
# COMPACT_ATOMS: atom_id res chain seq x y z
N MET A 1 7.43 -33.13 16.04
CA MET A 1 7.55 -31.67 16.20
C MET A 1 6.71 -31.04 15.11
N ALA A 2 5.75 -30.18 15.44
CA ALA A 2 5.05 -29.41 14.42
C ALA A 2 6.03 -28.38 13.86
N ILE A 3 6.23 -28.38 12.55
CA ILE A 3 6.97 -27.32 11.86
C ILE A 3 6.12 -26.06 12.02
N GLN A 4 6.63 -25.03 12.68
CA GLN A 4 5.94 -23.74 12.71
C GLN A 4 5.91 -23.18 11.29
N PRO A 5 4.76 -22.68 10.82
CA PRO A 5 4.68 -22.04 9.51
C PRO A 5 5.62 -20.83 9.49
N SER A 6 6.56 -20.82 8.55
CA SER A 6 7.47 -19.69 8.31
C SER A 6 6.78 -18.65 7.45
N PHE A 7 7.01 -17.37 7.76
CA PHE A 7 6.51 -16.27 6.95
C PHE A 7 6.91 -16.42 5.46
N PRO A 8 5.99 -16.22 4.50
CA PRO A 8 6.24 -16.45 3.09
C PRO A 8 7.15 -15.37 2.48
N ILE A 9 8.31 -15.81 1.98
CA ILE A 9 9.27 -14.97 1.26
C ILE A 9 9.43 -15.54 -0.15
N VAL A 10 9.05 -14.76 -1.15
CA VAL A 10 9.03 -15.15 -2.56
C VAL A 10 10.22 -14.54 -3.26
N ASP A 11 11.09 -15.39 -3.80
CA ASP A 11 12.19 -14.96 -4.67
C ASP A 11 11.71 -14.89 -6.12
N MET A 12 11.53 -13.67 -6.63
CA MET A 12 11.04 -13.43 -8.00
C MET A 12 11.99 -13.94 -9.08
N ALA A 13 13.30 -14.06 -8.79
CA ALA A 13 14.27 -14.58 -9.76
C ALA A 13 13.99 -16.06 -10.10
N LYS A 14 13.42 -16.82 -9.16
CA LYS A 14 13.07 -18.25 -9.33
C LYS A 14 11.91 -18.48 -10.30
N LEU A 15 11.10 -17.45 -10.58
CA LEU A 15 10.02 -17.54 -11.56
C LEU A 15 10.52 -17.74 -13.00
N SER A 16 11.81 -17.51 -13.24
CA SER A 16 12.49 -17.71 -14.53
C SER A 16 13.39 -18.96 -14.56
N THR A 17 13.33 -19.81 -13.54
CA THR A 17 14.12 -21.05 -13.44
C THR A 17 13.21 -22.28 -13.45
N ASP A 18 13.80 -23.46 -13.28
CA ASP A 18 13.08 -24.72 -13.08
C ASP A 18 12.30 -24.76 -11.75
N GLU A 19 12.56 -23.83 -10.82
CA GLU A 19 11.84 -23.67 -9.55
C GLU A 19 10.50 -22.94 -9.71
N ARG A 20 10.16 -22.42 -10.91
CA ARG A 20 8.95 -21.62 -11.15
C ARG A 20 7.69 -22.23 -10.54
N LYS A 21 7.47 -23.53 -10.71
CA LYS A 21 6.28 -24.22 -10.20
C LYS A 21 6.19 -24.13 -8.67
N THR A 22 7.26 -24.46 -7.96
CA THR A 22 7.31 -24.39 -6.50
C THR A 22 7.15 -22.96 -6.00
N THR A 23 7.71 -21.97 -6.71
CA THR A 23 7.55 -20.55 -6.38
C THR A 23 6.11 -20.09 -6.57
N MET A 24 5.42 -20.54 -7.62
CA MET A 24 4.00 -20.24 -7.83
C MET A 24 3.10 -20.90 -6.76
N GLU A 25 3.38 -22.15 -6.39
CA GLU A 25 2.68 -22.83 -5.28
C GLU A 25 2.81 -22.04 -3.96
N LEU A 26 3.98 -21.47 -3.68
CA LEU A 26 4.20 -20.59 -2.53
C LEU A 26 3.42 -19.27 -2.62
N ILE A 27 3.34 -18.66 -3.80
CA ILE A 27 2.56 -17.42 -4.01
C ILE A 27 1.08 -17.69 -3.72
N ASN A 28 0.53 -18.79 -4.24
CA ASN A 28 -0.87 -19.16 -4.01
C ASN A 28 -1.17 -19.47 -2.55
N ASP A 29 -0.32 -20.27 -1.90
CA ASP A 29 -0.45 -20.56 -0.48
C ASP A 29 -0.41 -19.27 0.36
N ALA A 30 0.50 -18.35 0.03
CA ALA A 30 0.56 -17.04 0.68
C ALA A 30 -0.71 -16.21 0.45
N CYS A 31 -1.26 -16.21 -0.77
CA CYS A 31 -2.51 -15.51 -1.07
C CYS A 31 -3.71 -16.09 -0.31
N GLU A 32 -3.84 -17.42 -0.25
CA GLU A 32 -4.99 -18.09 0.37
C GLU A 32 -4.91 -18.10 1.91
N ASN A 33 -3.72 -18.38 2.46
CA ASN A 33 -3.57 -18.69 3.88
C ASN A 33 -2.94 -17.55 4.70
N TRP A 34 -2.26 -16.59 4.07
CA TRP A 34 -1.62 -15.46 4.76
C TRP A 34 -2.24 -14.11 4.42
N GLY A 35 -2.57 -13.88 3.14
CA GLY A 35 -3.00 -12.57 2.62
C GLY A 35 -1.86 -11.55 2.46
N PHE A 36 -0.61 -11.93 2.75
CA PHE A 36 0.59 -11.12 2.54
C PHE A 36 1.84 -12.01 2.41
N PHE A 37 2.87 -11.50 1.73
CA PHE A 37 4.19 -12.11 1.58
C PHE A 37 5.24 -11.04 1.25
N GLU A 38 6.51 -11.36 1.45
CA GLU A 38 7.63 -10.52 1.03
C GLU A 38 8.14 -10.95 -0.34
N LEU A 39 8.58 -9.98 -1.13
CA LEU A 39 9.23 -10.21 -2.41
C LEU A 39 10.73 -9.93 -2.28
N MET A 40 11.53 -10.85 -2.81
CA MET A 40 12.97 -10.69 -3.01
C MET A 40 13.28 -10.67 -4.50
N ASN A 41 14.38 -10.03 -4.88
CA ASN A 41 14.83 -9.94 -6.27
C ASN A 41 13.73 -9.42 -7.24
N HIS A 42 12.89 -8.50 -6.75
CA HIS A 42 11.75 -7.92 -7.47
C HIS A 42 12.13 -6.92 -8.58
N GLY A 43 13.43 -6.67 -8.78
CA GLY A 43 13.94 -5.86 -9.89
C GLY A 43 14.04 -4.35 -9.65
N ILE A 44 13.52 -3.85 -8.51
CA ILE A 44 13.67 -2.42 -8.15
C ILE A 44 15.09 -2.19 -7.64
N SER A 45 15.76 -1.17 -8.17
CA SER A 45 17.12 -0.82 -7.78
C SER A 45 17.23 -0.53 -6.28
N HIS A 46 18.21 -1.14 -5.62
CA HIS A 46 18.51 -0.86 -4.22
C HIS A 46 18.93 0.62 -4.03
N GLU A 47 19.64 1.21 -5.00
CA GLU A 47 20.01 2.62 -4.95
C GLU A 47 18.78 3.54 -4.97
N LEU A 48 17.75 3.18 -5.73
CA LEU A 48 16.48 3.90 -5.75
C LEU A 48 15.76 3.77 -4.40
N LEU A 49 15.70 2.56 -3.84
CA LEU A 49 15.10 2.32 -2.52
C LEU A 49 15.82 3.11 -1.41
N ASP A 50 17.16 3.07 -1.38
CA ASP A 50 17.99 3.82 -0.43
C ASP A 50 17.74 5.33 -0.56
N THR A 51 17.59 5.81 -1.81
CA THR A 51 17.32 7.23 -2.08
C THR A 51 15.93 7.63 -1.61
N VAL A 52 14.90 6.82 -1.87
CA VAL A 52 13.53 7.03 -1.38
C VAL A 52 13.51 7.06 0.15
N GLU A 53 14.15 6.09 0.80
CA GLU A 53 14.22 6.02 2.26
C GLU A 53 14.88 7.29 2.84
N ARG A 54 16.03 7.67 2.31
CA ARG A 54 16.79 8.85 2.76
C ARG A 54 15.98 10.14 2.60
N LEU A 55 15.39 10.37 1.44
CA LEU A 55 14.62 11.60 1.17
C LEU A 55 13.34 11.65 2.01
N THR A 56 12.69 10.51 2.24
CA THR A 56 11.48 10.43 3.10
C THR A 56 11.82 10.79 4.55
N LYS A 57 12.91 10.23 5.10
CA LYS A 57 13.38 10.57 6.46
C LYS A 57 13.77 12.04 6.59
N GLU A 58 14.46 12.58 5.59
CA GLU A 58 14.88 13.98 5.62
C GLU A 58 13.68 14.94 5.50
N HIS A 59 12.72 14.64 4.63
CA HIS A 59 11.49 15.43 4.52
C HIS A 59 10.69 15.40 5.83
N TYR A 60 10.61 14.25 6.50
CA TYR A 60 9.99 14.17 7.83
C TYR A 60 10.67 15.12 8.82
N ARG A 61 12.00 15.02 8.93
CA ARG A 61 12.80 15.83 9.85
C ARG A 61 12.69 17.33 9.58
N GLN A 62 12.65 17.73 8.31
CA GLN A 62 12.64 19.14 7.91
C GLN A 62 11.24 19.77 7.97
N CYS A 63 10.20 19.04 7.57
CA CYS A 63 8.89 19.62 7.28
C CYS A 63 7.78 19.07 8.18
N MET A 64 7.80 17.77 8.47
CA MET A 64 6.64 17.10 9.08
C MET A 64 6.76 16.99 10.60
N GLU A 65 7.96 16.82 11.15
CA GLU A 65 8.16 16.62 12.59
C GLU A 65 7.58 17.78 13.41
N GLN A 66 7.84 19.02 13.00
CA GLN A 66 7.30 20.18 13.71
C GLN A 66 5.78 20.28 13.54
N ARG A 67 5.24 20.01 12.35
CA ARG A 67 3.79 19.99 12.11
C ARG A 67 3.08 18.95 12.97
N PHE A 68 3.70 17.78 13.13
CA PHE A 68 3.19 16.73 14.00
C PHE A 68 3.18 17.17 15.47
N LYS A 69 4.28 17.75 15.97
CA LYS A 69 4.33 18.31 17.34
C LYS A 69 3.28 19.40 17.56
N ASP A 70 3.10 20.28 16.59
CA ASP A 70 2.10 21.34 16.65
C ASP A 70 0.67 20.75 16.66
N MET A 71 0.42 19.73 15.84
CA MET A 71 -0.85 18.99 15.83
C MET A 71 -1.13 18.33 17.18
N VAL A 72 -0.16 17.59 17.73
CA VAL A 72 -0.21 16.94 19.05
C VAL A 72 -0.57 17.96 20.14
N LYS A 73 0.11 19.11 20.15
CA LYS A 73 -0.16 20.19 21.10
C LYS A 73 -1.55 20.81 20.89
N SER A 74 -1.94 21.08 19.65
CA SER A 74 -3.23 21.72 19.32
C SER A 74 -4.44 20.87 19.71
N LYS A 75 -4.29 19.54 19.65
CA LYS A 75 -5.31 18.56 20.06
C LYS A 75 -5.22 18.17 21.53
N GLY A 76 -4.28 18.75 22.29
CA GLY A 76 -4.09 18.44 23.72
C GLY A 76 -3.61 17.00 23.98
N LEU A 77 -2.99 16.36 22.99
CA LEU A 77 -2.60 14.95 23.05
C LEU A 77 -1.43 14.68 24.02
N GLU A 78 -0.74 15.72 24.48
CA GLU A 78 0.41 15.61 25.41
C GLU A 78 0.03 15.17 26.83
N ALA A 79 -1.23 15.36 27.23
CA ALA A 79 -1.69 15.15 28.61
C ALA A 79 -2.94 14.25 28.71
N VAL A 80 -3.14 13.39 27.71
CA VAL A 80 -4.30 12.50 27.62
C VAL A 80 -4.29 11.48 28.77
N GLN A 81 -5.43 11.36 29.44
CA GLN A 81 -5.61 10.46 30.60
C GLN A 81 -6.56 9.28 30.31
N SER A 82 -7.18 9.25 29.13
CA SER A 82 -8.11 8.22 28.68
C SER A 82 -7.64 7.63 27.35
N GLU A 83 -8.09 6.43 27.02
CA GLU A 83 -7.83 5.85 25.69
C GLU A 83 -8.44 6.74 24.59
N ILE A 84 -7.75 6.80 23.44
CA ILE A 84 -8.20 7.47 22.23
C ILE A 84 -8.32 6.40 21.15
N ASP A 85 -9.53 6.20 20.65
CA ASP A 85 -9.88 5.15 19.68
C ASP A 85 -10.29 5.69 18.31
N ASP A 86 -10.28 7.02 18.13
CA ASP A 86 -10.71 7.73 16.93
C ASP A 86 -9.61 8.58 16.27
N LEU A 87 -8.34 8.40 16.67
CA LEU A 87 -7.20 9.13 16.13
C LEU A 87 -5.95 8.25 16.00
N ASP A 88 -5.28 8.34 14.86
CA ASP A 88 -4.00 7.67 14.62
C ASP A 88 -2.82 8.53 15.07
N TRP A 89 -1.86 7.92 15.77
CA TRP A 89 -0.57 8.55 16.07
C TRP A 89 0.33 8.50 14.84
N GLU A 90 -0.01 9.29 13.82
CA GLU A 90 0.66 9.29 12.53
C GLU A 90 0.94 10.69 11.99
N SER A 91 1.93 10.78 11.09
CA SER A 91 2.23 11.98 10.31
C SER A 91 2.39 11.57 8.85
N THR A 92 1.35 11.84 8.05
CA THR A 92 1.19 11.23 6.73
C THR A 92 0.90 12.29 5.66
N PHE A 93 1.34 12.04 4.43
CA PHE A 93 0.88 12.73 3.24
C PHE A 93 0.60 11.72 2.13
N PHE A 94 -0.30 12.04 1.20
CA PHE A 94 -0.71 11.12 0.14
C PHE A 94 -0.15 11.53 -1.22
N LEU A 95 0.59 10.61 -1.84
CA LEU A 95 1.04 10.73 -3.23
C LEU A 95 0.13 9.85 -4.10
N ARG A 96 -0.66 10.50 -4.96
CA ARG A 96 -1.42 9.85 -6.02
C ARG A 96 -0.61 9.90 -7.30
N HIS A 97 -0.33 8.74 -7.89
CA HIS A 97 0.34 8.64 -9.19
C HIS A 97 -0.68 8.65 -10.33
N LEU A 98 -1.69 7.77 -10.24
CA LEU A 98 -2.72 7.55 -11.26
C LEU A 98 -4.14 7.78 -10.71
N PRO A 99 -5.13 8.04 -11.59
CA PRO A 99 -4.98 8.33 -13.02
C PRO A 99 -4.42 9.75 -13.28
N THR A 100 -4.38 10.59 -12.26
CA THR A 100 -3.84 11.95 -12.34
C THR A 100 -2.95 12.21 -11.14
N SER A 101 -1.70 12.54 -11.39
CA SER A 101 -0.76 12.75 -10.29
C SER A 101 -1.06 14.03 -9.51
N ASN A 102 -1.03 13.96 -8.18
CA ASN A 102 -1.04 15.14 -7.32
C ASN A 102 0.38 15.60 -6.94
N LEU A 103 1.42 14.97 -7.50
CA LEU A 103 2.79 15.14 -7.04
C LEU A 103 3.24 16.59 -7.06
N SER A 104 2.81 17.41 -8.03
CA SER A 104 3.14 18.84 -8.10
C SER A 104 2.41 19.70 -7.06
N GLN A 105 1.35 19.19 -6.45
CA GLN A 105 0.50 19.88 -5.48
C GLN A 105 0.97 19.67 -4.03
N ILE A 106 1.80 18.66 -3.78
CA ILE A 106 2.31 18.38 -2.43
C ILE A 106 3.25 19.53 -2.03
N PRO A 107 2.99 20.23 -0.91
CA PRO A 107 3.86 21.30 -0.45
C PRO A 107 5.18 20.74 0.07
N ASP A 108 6.23 21.56 0.08
CA ASP A 108 7.52 21.28 0.72
C ASP A 108 8.31 20.06 0.22
N LEU A 109 7.87 19.42 -0.88
CA LEU A 109 8.71 18.50 -1.65
C LEU A 109 9.56 19.31 -2.63
N ASP A 110 10.88 19.14 -2.56
CA ASP A 110 11.76 19.68 -3.59
C ASP A 110 11.64 18.91 -4.92
N GLN A 111 12.22 19.47 -5.98
CA GLN A 111 12.13 18.88 -7.31
C GLN A 111 12.80 17.50 -7.39
N ASN A 112 13.94 17.33 -6.71
CA ASN A 112 14.68 16.06 -6.69
C ASN A 112 13.83 14.94 -6.05
N TYR A 113 13.17 15.22 -4.94
CA TYR A 113 12.31 14.25 -4.28
C TYR A 113 11.08 13.91 -5.12
N ARG A 114 10.50 14.89 -5.82
CA ARG A 114 9.41 14.62 -6.78
C ARG A 114 9.88 13.68 -7.90
N ASP A 115 11.03 13.95 -8.49
CA ASP A 115 11.56 13.13 -9.59
C ASP A 115 11.82 11.68 -9.13
N VAL A 116 12.44 11.51 -7.96
CA VAL A 116 12.67 10.19 -7.34
C VAL A 116 11.35 9.45 -7.06
N MET A 117 10.36 10.12 -6.47
CA MET A 117 9.08 9.47 -6.16
C MET A 117 8.29 9.12 -7.43
N LYS A 118 8.46 9.88 -8.51
CA LYS A 118 7.87 9.56 -9.81
C LYS A 118 8.50 8.31 -10.42
N GLU A 119 9.83 8.19 -10.35
CA GLU A 119 10.54 6.99 -10.78
C GLU A 119 10.11 5.77 -9.95
N PHE A 120 10.12 5.91 -8.63
CA PHE A 120 9.71 4.85 -7.71
C PHE A 120 8.27 4.38 -7.94
N ALA A 121 7.32 5.31 -8.13
CA ALA A 121 5.94 4.96 -8.43
C ALA A 121 5.82 4.14 -9.73
N GLY A 122 6.59 4.46 -10.76
CA GLY A 122 6.61 3.69 -12.01
C GLY A 122 7.19 2.29 -11.85
N GLU A 123 8.22 2.10 -11.01
CA GLU A 123 8.76 0.78 -10.71
C GLU A 123 7.78 -0.09 -9.90
N ILE A 124 7.08 0.51 -8.94
CA ILE A 124 6.03 -0.16 -8.17
C ILE A 124 4.83 -0.54 -9.05
N GLU A 125 4.44 0.32 -9.98
CA GLU A 125 3.37 0.03 -10.95
C GLU A 125 3.72 -1.20 -11.80
N LYS A 126 4.92 -1.25 -12.39
CA LYS A 126 5.39 -2.41 -13.15
C LYS A 126 5.39 -3.70 -12.32
N LEU A 127 5.86 -3.63 -11.08
CA LEU A 127 5.87 -4.78 -10.19
C LEU A 127 4.44 -5.25 -9.86
N ALA A 128 3.52 -4.32 -9.63
CA ALA A 128 2.12 -4.64 -9.39
C ALA A 128 1.46 -5.33 -10.59
N GLU A 129 1.70 -4.85 -11.82
CA GLU A 129 1.23 -5.49 -13.05
C GLU A 129 1.79 -6.91 -13.20
N GLN A 130 3.09 -7.10 -12.95
CA GLN A 130 3.71 -8.43 -12.99
C GLN A 130 3.07 -9.40 -11.99
N LEU A 131 2.79 -8.96 -10.77
CA LEU A 131 2.13 -9.80 -9.76
C LEU A 131 0.70 -10.14 -10.17
N LEU A 132 -0.05 -9.18 -10.70
CA LEU A 132 -1.40 -9.40 -11.20
C LEU A 132 -1.43 -10.43 -12.33
N ASP A 133 -0.45 -10.38 -13.24
CA ASP A 133 -0.32 -11.36 -14.31
C ASP A 133 -0.02 -12.76 -13.74
N LEU A 134 0.85 -12.87 -12.73
CA LEU A 134 1.14 -14.15 -12.08
C LEU A 134 -0.11 -14.75 -11.42
N LEU A 135 -0.89 -13.92 -10.73
CA LEU A 135 -2.13 -14.34 -10.06
C LEU A 135 -3.25 -14.68 -11.05
N SER A 136 -3.30 -14.00 -12.20
CA SER A 136 -4.36 -14.22 -13.21
C SER A 136 -4.11 -15.45 -14.08
N ASN A 137 -2.84 -15.72 -14.43
CA ASN A 137 -2.48 -16.79 -15.36
C ASN A 137 -2.56 -18.21 -14.76
N GLU A 138 -2.85 -18.36 -13.47
CA GLU A 138 -3.15 -19.66 -12.85
C GLU A 138 -4.64 -19.94 -12.68
N GLY A 139 -5.50 -18.97 -12.99
CA GLY A 139 -6.95 -19.15 -13.05
C GLY A 139 -7.44 -20.02 -14.22
N GLU A 140 -6.56 -20.57 -15.05
CA GLU A 140 -6.91 -21.49 -16.16
C GLU A 140 -7.25 -22.92 -15.69
N SER A 141 -7.88 -23.06 -14.51
CA SER A 141 -8.85 -24.14 -14.30
C SER A 141 -10.23 -23.59 -14.69
N GLU A 142 -10.79 -24.12 -15.77
CA GLU A 142 -12.06 -23.73 -16.40
C GLU A 142 -13.14 -23.14 -15.44
N SER A 143 -13.15 -21.83 -15.21
CA SER A 143 -14.34 -20.95 -15.16
C SER A 143 -14.02 -19.56 -14.60
N ARG A 144 -14.36 -18.53 -15.39
CA ARG A 144 -14.17 -17.07 -15.17
C ARG A 144 -12.72 -16.60 -15.18
N ALA A 145 -12.37 -15.88 -16.25
CA ALA A 145 -11.30 -14.90 -16.20
C ALA A 145 -11.55 -14.00 -14.97
N VAL A 146 -10.68 -14.11 -13.96
CA VAL A 146 -10.71 -13.24 -12.78
C VAL A 146 -10.26 -11.88 -13.28
N VAL A 147 -11.23 -11.05 -13.68
CA VAL A 147 -10.97 -9.64 -13.99
C VAL A 147 -10.76 -8.98 -12.65
N TYR A 148 -9.50 -8.85 -12.23
CA TYR A 148 -9.17 -8.03 -11.07
C TYR A 148 -9.80 -6.64 -11.26
N PRO A 149 -10.56 -6.13 -10.28
CA PRO A 149 -11.12 -4.79 -10.36
C PRO A 149 -9.98 -3.81 -10.65
N LYS A 150 -10.20 -2.86 -11.56
CA LYS A 150 -9.32 -1.69 -11.69
C LYS A 150 -9.51 -0.80 -10.47
N PHE A 151 -9.03 -1.27 -9.33
CA PHE A 151 -9.13 -0.57 -8.07
C PHE A 151 -8.26 0.67 -8.18
N VAL A 152 -8.88 1.85 -8.11
CA VAL A 152 -8.11 3.09 -8.01
C VAL A 152 -7.88 3.31 -6.52
N PHE A 153 -6.61 3.48 -6.13
CA PHE A 153 -6.19 3.74 -4.75
C PHE A 153 -7.08 4.79 -4.03
N GLU A 154 -7.59 5.77 -4.77
CA GLU A 154 -8.48 6.81 -4.23
C GLU A 154 -9.80 6.26 -3.68
N ASP A 155 -10.40 5.28 -4.37
CA ASP A 155 -11.66 4.68 -3.94
C ASP A 155 -11.47 3.85 -2.67
N TYR A 156 -10.33 3.16 -2.56
CA TYR A 156 -9.93 2.44 -1.34
C TYR A 156 -9.78 3.42 -0.17
N MET A 157 -9.02 4.51 -0.39
CA MET A 157 -8.72 5.46 0.66
C MET A 157 -9.95 6.22 1.16
N LYS A 158 -10.93 6.52 0.29
CA LYS A 158 -12.21 7.10 0.71
C LYS A 158 -12.93 6.21 1.72
N LEU A 159 -13.00 4.90 1.45
CA LEU A 159 -13.69 3.96 2.31
C LEU A 159 -12.88 3.62 3.56
N TYR A 160 -11.57 3.44 3.42
CA TYR A 160 -10.66 3.22 4.55
C TYR A 160 -10.71 4.39 5.53
N ALA A 161 -10.58 5.64 5.06
CA ALA A 161 -10.58 6.81 5.95
C ALA A 161 -11.89 6.95 6.73
N GLY A 162 -13.04 6.61 6.13
CA GLY A 162 -14.34 6.68 6.80
C GLY A 162 -14.64 5.53 7.77
N LEU A 163 -14.02 4.36 7.57
CA LEU A 163 -14.35 3.14 8.31
C LEU A 163 -13.18 2.57 9.13
N LYS A 164 -11.99 3.20 9.12
CA LYS A 164 -10.78 2.61 9.74
C LYS A 164 -10.90 2.37 11.25
N PHE A 165 -11.71 3.16 11.95
CA PHE A 165 -11.99 3.02 13.38
C PHE A 165 -13.25 2.18 13.69
N GLN A 166 -13.91 1.61 12.68
CA GLN A 166 -15.07 0.74 12.87
C GLN A 166 -14.67 -0.74 13.00
N ALA A 167 -15.62 -1.57 13.45
CA ALA A 167 -15.44 -3.03 13.48
C ALA A 167 -15.08 -3.58 12.08
N LYS A 168 -14.17 -4.56 12.05
CA LYS A 168 -13.56 -5.06 10.80
C LYS A 168 -14.57 -5.67 9.83
N GLU A 169 -15.57 -6.39 10.34
CA GLU A 169 -16.49 -7.20 9.52
C GLU A 169 -17.45 -6.34 8.68
N PRO A 170 -18.13 -5.30 9.24
CA PRO A 170 -18.88 -4.32 8.43
C PRO A 170 -18.06 -3.63 7.34
N ARG A 171 -16.76 -3.39 7.57
CA ARG A 171 -15.86 -2.75 6.60
C ARG A 171 -15.57 -3.63 5.39
N PHE A 172 -15.42 -4.94 5.57
CA PHE A 172 -15.25 -5.87 4.45
C PHE A 172 -16.51 -5.97 3.59
N GLU A 173 -17.69 -5.93 4.21
CA GLU A 173 -18.96 -5.92 3.48
C GLU A 173 -19.15 -4.61 2.69
N ALA A 174 -18.74 -3.47 3.24
CA ALA A 174 -18.76 -2.19 2.53
C ALA A 174 -17.83 -2.18 1.31
N MET A 175 -16.63 -2.77 1.41
CA MET A 175 -15.71 -2.94 0.28
C MET A 175 -16.32 -3.79 -0.84
N LYS A 176 -16.96 -4.91 -0.50
CA LYS A 176 -17.62 -5.81 -1.48
C LYS A 176 -18.79 -5.14 -2.19
N ALA A 177 -19.59 -4.33 -1.48
CA ALA A 177 -20.75 -3.67 -2.04
C ALA A 177 -20.40 -2.58 -3.07
N MET A 178 -19.18 -2.03 -3.03
CA MET A 178 -18.78 -0.90 -3.87
C MET A 178 -18.60 -1.24 -5.35
N GLU A 179 -18.54 -2.52 -5.72
CA GLU A 179 -18.65 -2.96 -7.13
C GLU A 179 -19.98 -2.50 -7.79
N THR A 180 -20.98 -2.06 -7.00
CA THR A 180 -22.32 -1.75 -7.51
C THR A 180 -22.78 -0.28 -7.44
N THR A 181 -22.08 0.64 -6.77
CA THR A 181 -22.52 2.05 -6.72
C THR A 181 -21.37 3.06 -6.62
N ALA A 182 -21.29 3.95 -7.60
CA ALA A 182 -20.35 5.06 -7.63
C ALA A 182 -20.88 6.30 -6.88
N ASN A 183 -19.92 7.06 -6.34
CA ASN A 183 -19.95 8.45 -5.88
C ASN A 183 -20.15 8.67 -4.37
N VAL A 184 -19.04 8.67 -3.63
CA VAL A 184 -18.97 9.22 -2.27
C VAL A 184 -18.18 10.53 -2.35
N GLY A 185 -18.80 11.62 -1.88
CA GLY A 185 -18.27 12.99 -1.95
C GLY A 185 -16.95 13.22 -1.20
N PRO A 186 -16.42 14.46 -1.18
CA PRO A 186 -15.11 14.74 -0.61
C PRO A 186 -15.10 14.49 0.90
N ILE A 187 -14.17 13.65 1.35
CA ILE A 187 -13.88 13.39 2.76
C ILE A 187 -12.67 14.26 3.14
N ALA A 188 -12.85 15.10 4.17
CA ALA A 188 -11.75 15.82 4.77
C ALA A 188 -10.96 14.85 5.68
N ILE A 189 -9.64 14.79 5.45
CA ILE A 189 -8.69 14.11 6.34
C ILE A 189 -7.82 15.22 6.92
N VAL A 190 -7.72 15.29 8.25
CA VAL A 190 -6.87 16.24 9.00
C VAL A 190 -5.45 15.67 9.09
#